data_AF-A0A1G2I4S8-F1
#
_entry.id   AF-A0A1G2I4S8-F1
#
_cell.length_a   1.000
_cell.length_b   1.000
_cell.length_c   1.000
_cell.angle_alpha   90.00
_cell.angle_beta   90.00
_cell.angle_gamma   90.00
#
_symmetry.space_group_name_H-M   'P 1'
#
loop_
_entity.id
_entity.type
_entity.pdbx_description
1 polymer ?
#
loop_
_entity_poly.entity_id
_entity_poly.type
_entity_poly.pdbx_seq_one_letter_code
_entity_poly.pdbx_strand_id
1 'polypeptide(L)'
;MEKIEMKPLLIQSNVVMNGFCWAHSNALLQKLKSLNNKRQITNEHGSRTDITAAIMNELSNQIGHCPSVSYQLKEGEITSFINHVEEFLAIFEKKE
;
A
#
# COMPACT_ATOMS: atom_id res chain seq x y z
N MET A 1 -34.95 1.36 0.60
CA MET A 1 -33.92 0.95 1.58
C MET A 1 -32.72 0.46 0.79
N GLU A 2 -31.63 1.22 0.75
CA GLU A 2 -30.37 0.77 0.15
C GLU A 2 -29.77 -0.33 1.04
N LYS A 3 -29.44 -1.47 0.43
CA LYS A 3 -28.75 -2.56 1.12
C LYS A 3 -27.28 -2.16 1.25
N ILE A 4 -26.83 -1.93 2.48
CA ILE A 4 -25.41 -1.79 2.80
C ILE A 4 -24.78 -3.18 2.64
N GLU A 5 -24.09 -3.42 1.53
CA GLU A 5 -23.23 -4.60 1.37
C GLU A 5 -21.97 -4.42 2.22
N MET A 6 -21.93 -5.05 3.40
CA MET A 6 -20.70 -5.20 4.14
C MET A 6 -19.86 -6.31 3.51
N LYS A 7 -18.76 -5.95 2.87
CA LYS A 7 -17.73 -6.91 2.45
C LYS A 7 -16.86 -7.24 3.67
N PRO A 8 -16.82 -8.51 4.14
CA PRO A 8 -15.96 -8.89 5.25
C PRO A 8 -14.49 -8.79 4.83
N LEU A 9 -13.68 -8.09 5.64
CA LEU A 9 -12.23 -8.07 5.50
C LEU A 9 -11.69 -9.41 6.02
N LEU A 10 -11.43 -10.36 5.11
CA LEU A 10 -10.81 -11.64 5.45
C LEU A 10 -9.31 -11.44 5.67
N ILE A 11 -8.89 -11.22 6.92
CA ILE A 11 -7.48 -11.25 7.29
C ILE A 11 -7.07 -12.73 7.37
N GLN A 12 -6.19 -13.18 6.46
CA GLN A 12 -5.68 -14.54 6.49
C GLN A 12 -4.96 -14.81 7.82
N SER A 13 -5.32 -15.89 8.51
CA SER A 13 -4.78 -16.30 9.82
C SER A 13 -3.26 -16.51 9.87
N ASN A 14 -2.58 -16.49 8.72
CA ASN A 14 -1.17 -16.81 8.57
C ASN A 14 -0.29 -15.55 8.52
N VAL A 15 -0.88 -14.35 8.48
CA VAL A 15 -0.17 -13.06 8.48
C VAL A 15 -0.52 -12.32 9.77
N VAL A 16 0.04 -12.79 10.89
CA VAL A 16 -0.02 -12.01 12.13
C VAL A 16 0.90 -10.80 11.93
N MET A 17 0.31 -9.63 11.72
CA MET A 17 1.02 -8.35 11.68
C MET A 17 1.57 -8.06 13.09
N ASN A 18 2.77 -8.57 13.37
CA ASN A 18 3.48 -8.29 14.61
C ASN A 18 4.13 -6.89 14.55
N GLY A 19 4.66 -6.41 15.67
CA GLY A 19 5.24 -5.06 15.75
C GLY A 19 6.39 -4.82 14.76
N PHE A 20 7.18 -5.84 14.44
CA PHE A 20 8.24 -5.74 13.43
C PHE A 20 7.65 -5.60 12.02
N CYS A 21 6.69 -6.46 11.65
CA CYS A 21 6.03 -6.40 10.34
C CYS A 21 5.33 -5.04 10.14
N TRP A 22 4.71 -4.52 11.19
CA TRP A 22 4.07 -3.19 11.17
C TRP A 22 5.10 -2.09 10.96
N ALA A 23 6.19 -2.10 11.74
CA ALA A 23 7.24 -1.09 11.64
C ALA A 23 7.92 -1.11 10.25
N HIS A 24 8.19 -2.30 9.72
CA HIS A 24 8.73 -2.48 8.37
C HIS A 24 7.79 -1.93 7.30
N SER A 25 6.51 -2.31 7.34
CA SER A 25 5.51 -1.86 6.38
C SER A 25 5.26 -0.35 6.47
N ASN A 26 5.24 0.21 7.68
CA ASN A 26 5.13 1.65 7.89
C ASN A 26 6.35 2.38 7.32
N ALA A 27 7.58 1.89 7.53
CA ALA A 27 8.77 2.49 6.95
C ALA A 27 8.74 2.50 5.41
N LEU A 28 8.29 1.42 4.79
CA LEU A 28 8.08 1.34 3.33
C LEU A 28 7.02 2.34 2.86
N LEU A 29 5.89 2.45 3.56
CA LEU A 29 4.85 3.43 3.28
C LEU A 29 5.37 4.87 3.38
N GLN A 30 6.12 5.22 4.43
CA GLN A 30 6.72 6.55 4.56
C GLN A 30 7.71 6.84 3.43
N LYS A 31 8.48 5.85 2.99
CA LYS A 31 9.37 5.98 1.84
C LYS A 31 8.56 6.24 0.55
N LEU A 32 7.47 5.50 0.33
CA LEU A 32 6.61 5.69 -0.84
C LEU A 32 5.97 7.09 -0.86
N LYS A 33 5.46 7.56 0.27
CA LYS A 33 4.95 8.93 0.42
C LYS A 33 6.01 9.98 0.12
N SER A 34 7.23 9.79 0.61
CA SER A 34 8.35 10.70 0.32
C SER A 34 8.67 10.77 -1.18
N LEU A 35 8.69 9.62 -1.86
CA LEU A 35 8.88 9.57 -3.32
C LEU A 35 7.74 10.27 -4.07
N ASN A 36 6.49 10.07 -3.63
CA ASN A 36 5.32 10.72 -4.23
C ASN A 36 5.38 12.24 -4.09
N ASN A 37 5.70 12.74 -2.90
CA ASN A 37 5.83 14.18 -2.63
C ASN A 37 6.96 14.82 -3.45
N LYS A 38 8.04 14.07 -3.72
CA LYS A 38 9.17 14.51 -4.55
C LYS A 38 8.95 14.30 -6.06
N ARG A 39 7.80 13.76 -6.48
CA ARG A 39 7.53 13.35 -7.87
C ARG A 39 8.58 12.38 -8.44
N GLN A 40 9.14 11.52 -7.60
CA GLN A 40 10.18 10.52 -7.95
C GLN A 40 9.59 9.10 -8.12
N ILE A 41 8.29 9.01 -8.39
CA ILE A 41 7.56 7.73 -8.54
C ILE A 41 7.81 7.10 -9.90
N THR A 42 7.96 7.94 -10.92
CA THR A 42 8.15 7.51 -12.31
C THR A 42 9.56 7.85 -12.80
N ASN A 43 10.07 7.03 -13.72
CA ASN A 43 11.26 7.33 -14.50
C ASN A 43 10.93 8.33 -15.64
N GLU A 44 11.94 8.65 -16.45
CA GLU A 44 11.83 9.52 -17.63
C GLU A 44 10.84 9.05 -18.70
N HIS A 45 10.44 7.77 -18.67
CA HIS A 45 9.45 7.20 -19.59
C HIS A 45 8.04 7.12 -18.99
N GLY A 46 7.81 7.70 -17.80
CA GLY A 46 6.51 7.65 -17.11
C GLY A 46 6.17 6.27 -16.50
N SER A 47 7.12 5.32 -16.50
CA SER A 47 6.97 4.03 -15.83
C SER A 47 7.40 4.11 -14.38
N ARG A 48 6.92 3.22 -13.50
CA ARG A 48 7.40 3.13 -12.10
C ARG A 48 8.92 3.03 -12.06
N THR A 49 9.56 3.76 -11.14
CA THR A 49 10.96 3.46 -10.80
C THR A 49 11.06 2.08 -10.18
N ASP A 50 12.23 1.43 -10.28
CA ASP A 50 12.47 0.11 -9.67
C ASP A 50 12.21 0.13 -8.17
N ILE A 51 12.56 1.23 -7.50
CA ILE A 51 12.32 1.44 -6.07
C ILE A 51 10.83 1.52 -5.78
N THR A 52 10.07 2.30 -6.56
CA THR A 52 8.61 2.38 -6.42
C THR A 52 7.96 1.02 -6.64
N ALA A 53 8.37 0.29 -7.68
CA ALA A 53 7.83 -1.04 -7.98
C ALA A 53 8.11 -2.04 -6.85
N ALA A 54 9.35 -2.06 -6.34
CA ALA A 54 9.74 -2.93 -5.22
C ALA A 54 8.93 -2.64 -3.96
N ILE A 55 8.79 -1.36 -3.58
CA ILE A 55 8.02 -0.96 -2.39
C ILE A 55 6.55 -1.35 -2.55
N MET A 56 5.93 -1.05 -3.70
CA MET A 56 4.53 -1.39 -3.93
C MET A 56 4.31 -2.90 -3.91
N ASN A 57 5.18 -3.70 -4.52
CA ASN A 57 5.06 -5.15 -4.53
C ASN A 57 5.18 -5.73 -3.11
N GLU A 58 6.14 -5.26 -2.32
CA GLU A 58 6.31 -5.73 -0.94
C GLU A 58 5.09 -5.38 -0.09
N LEU A 59 4.62 -4.13 -0.13
CA LEU A 59 3.41 -3.73 0.58
C LEU A 59 2.17 -4.53 0.13
N SER A 60 2.05 -4.79 -1.17
CA SER A 60 0.96 -5.60 -1.74
C SER A 60 0.95 -7.02 -1.19
N ASN A 61 2.12 -7.64 -1.06
CA ASN A 61 2.27 -8.97 -0.47
C ASN A 61 1.85 -8.99 1.00
N GLN A 62 2.12 -7.93 1.75
CA GLN A 62 1.77 -7.83 3.18
C GLN A 62 0.27 -7.62 3.40
N ILE A 63 -0.37 -6.77 2.59
CA ILE A 63 -1.78 -6.39 2.78
C ILE A 63 -2.76 -7.29 2.02
N GLY A 64 -2.26 -8.22 1.20
CA GLY A 64 -3.10 -9.10 0.37
C GLY A 64 -3.82 -8.37 -0.77
N HIS A 65 -3.40 -7.15 -1.10
CA HIS A 65 -3.95 -6.33 -2.19
C HIS A 65 -2.94 -6.30 -3.33
N CYS A 66 -3.24 -6.96 -4.44
CA CYS A 66 -2.42 -6.85 -5.65
C CYS A 66 -2.95 -5.67 -6.48
N PRO A 67 -2.28 -4.49 -6.51
CA PRO A 67 -2.62 -3.46 -7.45
C PRO A 67 -2.43 -4.06 -8.85
N SER A 68 -3.38 -3.80 -9.75
CA SER A 68 -3.28 -4.28 -11.13
C SER A 68 -1.90 -3.96 -11.69
N VAL A 69 -1.25 -4.96 -12.28
CA VAL A 69 0.13 -4.95 -12.78
C VAL A 69 0.28 -4.08 -14.04
N SER A 70 -0.44 -2.95 -14.13
CA SER A 70 -0.25 -2.01 -15.22
C SER A 70 1.13 -1.39 -15.09
N TYR A 71 1.95 -1.59 -16.13
CA TYR A 71 3.27 -0.95 -16.26
C TYR A 71 3.18 0.58 -16.22
N GLN A 72 2.06 1.12 -16.69
CA GLN A 72 1.74 2.54 -16.60
C GLN A 72 0.93 2.81 -15.34
N LEU A 73 1.41 3.76 -14.56
CA LEU A 73 0.72 4.28 -13.39
C LEU A 73 -0.28 5.33 -13.84
N LYS A 74 -1.58 5.06 -13.66
CA LYS A 74 -2.58 6.10 -13.90
C LYS A 74 -2.50 7.14 -12.80
N GLU A 75 -2.77 8.39 -13.16
CA GLU A 75 -2.86 9.49 -12.22
C GLU A 75 -3.93 9.16 -11.16
N GLY A 76 -3.52 9.13 -9.88
CA GLY A 76 -4.38 8.76 -8.75
C GLY A 76 -4.21 7.33 -8.20
N GLU A 77 -3.62 6.41 -8.97
CA GLU A 77 -3.40 5.02 -8.51
C GLU A 77 -2.42 4.94 -7.33
N ILE A 78 -1.34 5.73 -7.34
CA ILE A 78 -0.41 5.80 -6.18
C ILE A 78 -1.12 6.30 -4.94
N THR A 79 -1.89 7.38 -5.04
CA THR A 79 -2.57 7.97 -3.89
C THR A 79 -3.58 7.00 -3.31
N SER A 80 -4.35 6.32 -4.17
CA SER A 80 -5.28 5.27 -3.75
C SER A 80 -4.55 4.12 -3.05
N PHE A 81 -3.40 3.69 -3.58
CA PHE A 81 -2.60 2.61 -2.97
C PHE A 81 -2.03 3.02 -1.60
N ILE A 82 -1.48 4.23 -1.49
CA ILE A 82 -0.97 4.80 -0.24
C ILE A 82 -2.09 4.81 0.82
N ASN A 83 -3.26 5.34 0.48
CA ASN A 83 -4.41 5.41 1.38
C ASN A 83 -4.84 4.01 1.84
N HIS A 84 -4.86 3.03 0.94
CA HIS A 84 -5.24 1.66 1.27
C HIS A 84 -4.25 0.99 2.24
N VAL A 85 -2.95 1.18 2.02
CA VAL A 85 -1.90 0.68 2.94
C VAL A 85 -2.02 1.37 4.29
N GLU A 86 -2.28 2.68 4.33
CA GLU A 86 -2.51 3.43 5.56
C GLU A 86 -3.68 2.87 6.38
N GLU A 87 -4.83 2.70 5.73
CA GLU A 87 -6.02 2.13 6.35
C GLU A 87 -5.74 0.73 6.91
N PHE A 88 -5.01 -0.10 6.18
CA PHE A 88 -4.63 -1.43 6.63
C PHE A 88 -3.71 -1.39 7.86
N LEU A 89 -2.66 -0.56 7.86
CA LEU A 89 -1.73 -0.45 8.97
C LEU A 89 -2.35 0.16 10.23
N ALA A 90 -3.34 1.05 10.06
CA ALA A 90 -4.08 1.65 11.16
C ALA A 90 -4.88 0.62 11.99
N ILE A 91 -5.23 -0.55 11.41
CA ILE A 91 -5.89 -1.65 12.14
C ILE A 91 -5.00 -2.18 13.27
N PHE A 92 -3.69 -2.11 13.09
CA PHE A 92 -2.69 -2.69 14.00
C PHE A 92 -1.93 -1.62 14.79
N GLU A 93 -2.22 -0.34 14.56
CA GLU A 93 -1.62 0.76 15.30
C GLU A 93 -2.15 0.75 16.74
N LYS A 94 -1.24 0.59 17.72
CA LYS A 94 -1.62 0.69 19.13
C LYS A 94 -2.01 2.14 19.42
N LYS A 95 -3.26 2.36 19.77
CA LYS A 95 -3.68 3.60 20.43
C LYS A 95 -3.20 3.54 21.87
N GLU A 96 -2.11 4.22 22.16
CA GLU A 96 -1.70 4.53 23.53
C GLU A 96 -2.70 5.49 24.20
#